data_AF-A0A4R5C2R7-F1
#
_entry.id   AF-A0A4R5C2R7-F1
#
_cell.length_a   1.000
_cell.length_b   1.000
_cell.length_c   1.000
_cell.angle_alpha   90.00
_cell.angle_beta   90.00
_cell.angle_gamma   90.00
#
_symmetry.space_group_name_H-M   'P 1'
#
loop_
_entity.id
_entity.type
_entity.pdbx_description
1 polymer ?
#
loop_
_entity_poly.entity_id
_entity_poly.type
_entity_poly.pdbx_seq_one_letter_code
_entity_poly.pdbx_strand_id
1 'polypeptide(L)'
;PGSFLAITHPGIDQLPEQMAAAEKALTDAMGFRVTFRTHEGVSAFFTGLEVLDPGVVAVQEWRPDSAPASTTTGMWGGVARKA
;
A
#
# COMPACT_ATOMS: atom_id res chain seq x y z
N PRO A 1 -17.02 16.90 5.22
CA PRO A 1 -15.73 17.61 5.41
C PRO A 1 -15.04 17.08 6.67
N GLY A 2 -13.75 16.72 6.61
CA GLY A 2 -12.98 16.22 7.76
C GLY A 2 -12.87 14.71 7.92
N SER A 3 -13.40 13.91 6.98
CA SER A 3 -13.18 12.46 6.96
C SER A 3 -11.77 12.11 6.47
N PHE A 4 -11.30 10.92 6.82
CA PHE A 4 -10.01 10.39 6.37
C PHE A 4 -10.21 9.09 5.60
N LEU A 5 -9.30 8.84 4.64
CA LEU A 5 -9.10 7.57 3.96
C LEU A 5 -7.73 7.04 4.36
N ALA A 6 -7.68 5.84 4.90
CA ALA A 6 -6.44 5.12 5.18
C ALA A 6 -6.44 3.81 4.37
N ILE A 7 -5.37 3.56 3.61
CA ILE A 7 -5.23 2.35 2.80
C ILE A 7 -3.89 1.71 3.13
N THR A 8 -3.90 0.39 3.28
CA THR A 8 -2.74 -0.46 3.06
C THR A 8 -3.04 -1.39 1.89
N HIS A 9 -2.07 -1.59 1.00
CA HIS A 9 -2.28 -2.38 -0.21
C HIS A 9 -1.02 -3.12 -0.62
N PRO A 10 -1.11 -4.41 -1.02
CA PRO A 10 0.03 -5.14 -1.54
C PRO A 10 0.63 -4.47 -2.78
N GLY A 11 1.93 -4.22 -2.73
CA GLY A 11 2.76 -3.66 -3.80
C GLY A 11 3.32 -4.75 -4.71
N ILE A 12 3.14 -4.65 -6.02
CA ILE A 12 3.75 -5.60 -6.98
C ILE A 12 5.22 -5.26 -7.32
N ASP A 13 5.68 -4.08 -6.93
CA ASP A 13 6.94 -3.46 -7.35
C ASP A 13 8.06 -3.47 -6.30
N GLN A 14 7.74 -3.61 -5.01
CA GLN A 14 8.76 -3.64 -3.94
C GLN A 14 9.59 -4.92 -3.92
N LEU A 15 8.93 -6.06 -4.18
CA LEU A 15 9.49 -7.40 -4.14
C LEU A 15 8.93 -8.21 -5.32
N PRO A 16 9.27 -7.87 -6.58
CA PRO A 16 8.47 -8.24 -7.75
C PRO A 16 8.24 -9.75 -7.91
N GLU A 17 9.27 -10.57 -7.71
CA GLU A 17 9.17 -12.03 -7.83
C GLU A 17 8.32 -12.63 -6.70
N GLN A 18 8.57 -12.22 -5.45
CA GLN A 18 7.85 -12.74 -4.29
C GLN A 18 6.38 -12.32 -4.32
N MET A 19 6.11 -11.09 -4.75
CA MET A 19 4.76 -10.51 -4.79
C MET A 19 3.94 -11.05 -5.94
N ALA A 20 4.55 -11.32 -7.12
CA ALA A 20 3.86 -12.02 -8.20
C ALA A 20 3.47 -13.45 -7.80
N ALA A 21 4.36 -14.18 -7.12
CA ALA A 21 4.06 -15.50 -6.59
C ALA A 21 2.94 -15.45 -5.54
N ALA A 22 2.98 -14.47 -4.63
CA ALA A 22 1.96 -14.28 -3.61
C ALA A 22 0.59 -13.88 -4.18
N GLU A 23 0.54 -12.99 -5.17
CA GLU A 23 -0.70 -12.60 -5.86
C GLU A 23 -1.39 -13.82 -6.50
N LYS A 24 -0.59 -14.63 -7.20
CA LYS A 24 -1.08 -15.88 -7.82
C LYS A 24 -1.62 -16.83 -6.75
N ALA A 25 -0.85 -17.09 -5.70
CA ALA A 25 -1.24 -18.01 -4.64
C ALA A 25 -2.52 -17.57 -3.92
N LEU A 26 -2.67 -16.26 -3.64
CA LEU A 26 -3.87 -15.72 -3.01
C LEU A 26 -5.09 -15.78 -3.93
N THR A 27 -4.91 -15.46 -5.21
CA THR A 27 -5.99 -15.58 -6.21
C THR A 27 -6.49 -17.02 -6.31
N ASP A 28 -5.58 -17.99 -6.38
CA ASP A 28 -5.93 -19.42 -6.44
C ASP A 28 -6.64 -19.87 -5.16
N ALA A 29 -6.21 -19.38 -3.99
CA ALA A 29 -6.78 -19.76 -2.70
C ALA A 29 -8.14 -19.12 -2.40
N MET A 30 -8.39 -17.89 -2.84
CA MET A 30 -9.60 -17.13 -2.47
C MET A 30 -10.80 -17.40 -3.40
N GLY A 31 -10.58 -18.02 -4.56
CA GLY A 31 -11.64 -18.24 -5.54
C GLY A 31 -12.13 -16.97 -6.25
N PHE A 32 -11.44 -15.84 -6.05
CA PHE A 32 -11.62 -14.60 -6.79
C PHE A 32 -10.27 -13.93 -7.05
N ARG A 33 -10.23 -13.05 -8.07
CA ARG A 33 -9.00 -12.35 -8.45
C ARG A 33 -8.54 -11.40 -7.35
N VAL A 34 -7.36 -11.65 -6.80
CA VAL A 34 -6.60 -10.68 -6.02
C VAL A 34 -5.76 -9.85 -6.99
N THR A 35 -5.64 -8.55 -6.73
CA THR A 35 -4.85 -7.66 -7.58
C THR A 35 -3.92 -6.84 -6.73
N PHE A 36 -2.63 -7.06 -6.91
CA PHE A 36 -1.57 -6.23 -6.35
C PHE A 36 -1.32 -5.07 -7.30
N ARG A 37 -0.91 -3.92 -6.76
CA ARG A 37 -0.75 -2.69 -7.54
C ARG A 37 0.64 -2.13 -7.38
N THR A 38 1.09 -1.35 -8.35
CA THR A 38 2.29 -0.53 -8.19
C THR A 38 2.04 0.59 -7.18
N HIS A 39 3.11 1.23 -6.72
CA HIS A 39 3.04 2.45 -5.92
C HIS A 39 2.13 3.51 -6.55
N GLU A 40 2.25 3.73 -7.85
CA GLU A 40 1.41 4.67 -8.60
C GLU A 40 -0.07 4.25 -8.58
N GLY A 41 -0.35 2.95 -8.79
CA GLY A 41 -1.71 2.43 -8.76
C GLY A 41 -2.36 2.54 -7.38
N VAL A 42 -1.59 2.41 -6.30
CA VAL A 42 -2.09 2.66 -4.93
C VAL A 42 -2.29 4.15 -4.70
N SER A 43 -1.35 4.99 -5.15
CA SER A 43 -1.42 6.45 -5.00
C SER A 43 -2.63 7.06 -5.70
N ALA A 44 -3.07 6.48 -6.82
CA ALA A 44 -4.26 6.92 -7.55
C ALA A 44 -5.58 6.79 -6.74
N PHE A 45 -5.65 5.94 -5.70
CA PHE A 45 -6.82 5.90 -4.82
C PHE A 45 -7.02 7.19 -4.01
N PHE A 46 -5.96 7.98 -3.85
CA PHE A 46 -5.99 9.23 -3.10
C PHE A 46 -6.21 10.46 -4.00
N THR A 47 -6.47 10.28 -5.31
CA THR A 47 -6.71 11.41 -6.23
C THR A 47 -7.86 12.30 -5.73
N GLY A 48 -7.59 13.60 -5.65
CA GLY A 48 -8.54 14.61 -5.17
C GLY A 48 -8.66 14.72 -3.65
N LEU A 49 -7.81 14.01 -2.89
CA LEU A 49 -7.70 14.13 -1.43
C LEU A 49 -6.38 14.82 -1.04
N GLU A 50 -6.35 15.37 0.17
CA GLU A 50 -5.14 15.92 0.78
C GLU A 50 -4.36 14.78 1.43
N VAL A 51 -3.32 14.28 0.73
CA VAL A 51 -2.47 13.22 1.26
C VAL A 51 -1.58 13.77 2.38
N LEU A 52 -1.59 13.08 3.53
CA LEU A 52 -0.78 13.48 4.67
C LEU A 52 0.67 13.01 4.50
N ASP A 53 1.63 13.80 5.00
CA ASP A 53 3.04 13.40 5.05
C ASP A 53 3.23 12.08 5.83
N PRO A 54 4.07 11.15 5.38
CA PRO A 54 5.05 11.28 4.28
C PRO A 54 4.51 10.95 2.87
N GLY A 55 3.20 10.86 2.69
CA GLY A 55 2.59 10.40 1.44
C GLY A 55 2.26 8.91 1.46
N VAL A 56 2.34 8.28 0.28
CA VAL A 56 2.26 6.83 0.12
C VAL A 56 3.67 6.27 0.15
N VAL A 57 3.99 5.48 1.18
CA VAL A 57 5.33 4.89 1.39
C VAL A 57 5.18 3.43 1.82
N ALA A 58 6.29 2.71 1.98
CA ALA A 58 6.23 1.36 2.53
C ALA A 58 5.60 1.42 3.93
N VAL A 59 4.71 0.49 4.28
CA VAL A 59 3.89 0.64 5.51
C VAL A 59 4.74 0.83 6.78
N GLN A 60 5.91 0.18 6.89
CA GLN A 60 6.82 0.34 8.02
C GLN A 60 7.48 1.73 8.10
N GLU A 61 7.50 2.49 7.02
CA GLU A 61 8.07 3.84 6.95
C GLU A 61 7.04 4.93 7.24
N TRP A 62 5.76 4.58 7.37
CA TRP A 62 4.69 5.54 7.60
C TRP A 62 4.62 5.93 9.09
N ARG A 63 5.25 7.07 9.44
CA ARG A 63 5.30 7.67 10.80
C ARG A 63 5.61 6.64 11.91
N PRO A 64 6.74 5.90 11.83
CA PRO A 64 7.03 4.86 12.80
C PRO A 64 7.44 5.48 14.15
N ASP A 65 7.02 4.85 15.25
CA ASP A 65 7.38 5.29 16.62
C ASP A 65 8.85 4.98 16.98
N SER A 66 9.49 4.08 16.22
CA SER A 66 10.89 3.68 16.39
C SER A 66 11.53 3.42 15.01
N ALA A 67 12.83 3.11 14.97
CA ALA A 67 13.49 2.82 13.70
C ALA A 67 12.78 1.65 12.98
N PRO A 68 12.37 1.82 11.71
CA PRO A 68 11.66 0.79 10.98
C PRO A 68 12.53 -0.47 10.82
N ALA A 69 11.87 -1.63 10.73
CA ALA A 69 12.57 -2.88 10.46
C ALA A 69 13.34 -2.77 9.13
N SER A 70 14.53 -3.35 9.08
CA SER A 70 15.38 -3.37 7.87
C SER A 70 14.81 -4.26 6.76
N THR A 71 13.83 -5.10 7.07
CA THR A 71 13.15 -5.96 6.10
C THR A 71 12.12 -5.16 5.31
N THR A 72 12.30 -5.13 3.98
CA THR A 72 11.35 -4.52 3.05
C THR A 72 10.01 -5.26 3.09
N THR A 73 8.92 -4.53 3.38
CA THR A 73 7.54 -5.04 3.20
C THR A 73 7.15 -5.04 1.72
N GLY A 74 6.20 -5.89 1.34
CA GLY A 74 5.49 -5.83 0.06
C GLY A 74 4.18 -5.05 0.13
N MET A 75 4.05 -4.08 1.03
CA MET A 75 2.85 -3.27 1.21
C MET A 75 3.14 -1.77 1.13
N TRP A 76 2.30 -1.07 0.37
CA TRP A 76 2.20 0.39 0.37
C TRP A 76 1.14 0.85 1.36
N GLY A 77 1.38 1.98 2.03
CA GLY A 77 0.48 2.59 3.00
C GLY A 77 0.41 4.10 2.86
N GLY A 78 -0.78 4.66 3.07
CA GLY A 78 -1.00 6.10 3.05
C GLY A 78 -2.30 6.51 3.73
N VAL A 79 -2.37 7.78 4.13
CA VAL A 79 -3.57 8.40 4.72
C VAL A 79 -3.81 9.74 4.05
N ALA A 80 -5.07 10.02 3.72
CA ALA A 80 -5.48 11.30 3.16
C ALA A 80 -6.74 11.83 3.83
N ARG A 81 -6.89 13.15 3.83
CA ARG A 81 -8.06 13.87 4.34
C ARG A 81 -8.96 14.31 3.19
N LYS A 82 -10.27 14.21 3.39
CA LYS A 82 -11.27 14.87 2.55
C LYS A 82 -11.55 16.27 3.10
N ALA A 83 -11.10 17.29 2.36
CA ALA A 83 -11.37 18.69 2.65
C ALA A 83 -12.87 18.97 2.75
#